data_AF-A0AAX3VES7-F1
#
_entry.id   AF-A0AAX3VES7-F1
#
_cell.length_a   1.000
_cell.length_b   1.000
_cell.length_c   1.000
_cell.angle_alpha   90.00
_cell.angle_beta   90.00
_cell.angle_gamma   90.00
#
_symmetry.space_group_name_H-M   'P 1'
#
loop_
_entity.id
_entity.type
_entity.pdbx_description
1 polymer ?
#
loop_
_entity_poly.entity_id
_entity_poly.type
_entity_poly.pdbx_seq_one_letter_code
_entity_poly.pdbx_strand_id
1 'polypeptide(L)'
;MLDYLASSHGRDLGLGTVMRLPAMTANTARTFMGKVAHVPLRIVDPELWRIPDTGWPEATALKATAAAWPHLHTPPPAKVSARWVETVLNAQRDHGASVLLSATGWVSEVNAAVALRNALKWVEESRRQVGDAPMWVNLTLDSRWLSDRTLRNILLNEIVESNERDWYLRFYWPEVATRYGQLLDEAILAGYQALARECMLEDKRLYLPNSGLTGWFATALGANGFSTGQAWPEQAFARQKVIAIKRQGPPPAPIPRIFDSTVLHTMDHNEFVRIRPLAGHKDYATPYLDEIDIEGHSPEVAGLHYVAAVGNLTASLADKRPNAVAYRRARKGQAFVDSLSLTDRMSGINRPLHLPLWMPRLK
;
A
#
# COMPACT_ATOMS: atom_id res chain seq x y z
N MET A 1 5.64 17.60 4.96
CA MET A 1 5.68 16.52 3.94
C MET A 1 4.56 16.65 2.92
N LEU A 2 3.28 16.59 3.28
CA LEU A 2 2.19 16.77 2.31
C LEU A 2 2.25 18.14 1.62
N ASP A 3 2.47 19.21 2.37
CA ASP A 3 2.64 20.57 1.81
C ASP A 3 3.82 20.65 0.83
N TYR A 4 4.94 19.98 1.16
CA TYR A 4 6.12 19.92 0.29
C TYR A 4 5.81 19.22 -1.05
N LEU A 5 5.11 18.08 -1.02
CA LEU A 5 4.74 17.37 -2.24
C LEU A 5 3.68 18.14 -3.05
N ALA A 6 2.71 18.75 -2.36
CA ALA A 6 1.68 19.56 -3.00
C ALA A 6 2.28 20.80 -3.67
N SER A 7 3.23 21.49 -3.01
CA SER A 7 3.91 22.65 -3.59
C SER A 7 4.81 22.27 -4.76
N SER A 8 5.44 21.08 -4.71
CA SER A 8 6.41 20.65 -5.72
C SER A 8 5.76 20.14 -7.01
N HIS A 9 4.60 19.48 -6.91
CA HIS A 9 3.99 18.79 -8.06
C HIS A 9 2.59 19.29 -8.41
N GLY A 10 1.92 20.05 -7.54
CA GLY A 10 0.60 20.61 -7.81
C GLY A 10 -0.40 19.57 -8.32
N ARG A 11 -0.82 19.71 -9.59
CA ARG A 11 -1.80 18.83 -10.23
C ARG A 11 -1.25 17.50 -10.72
N ASP A 12 0.07 17.35 -10.79
CA ASP A 12 0.73 16.13 -11.28
C ASP A 12 0.74 15.02 -10.21
N LEU A 13 0.32 15.33 -8.98
CA LEU A 13 0.24 14.37 -7.89
C LEU A 13 -1.03 14.56 -7.06
N GLY A 14 -1.93 13.58 -7.13
CA GLY A 14 -3.03 13.45 -6.18
C GLY A 14 -2.51 12.99 -4.82
N LEU A 15 -2.70 13.80 -3.78
CA LEU A 15 -2.33 13.44 -2.41
C LEU A 15 -3.58 13.15 -1.57
N GLY A 16 -3.50 12.08 -0.80
CA GLY A 16 -4.50 11.71 0.18
C GLY A 16 -3.87 11.27 1.49
N THR A 17 -4.69 11.23 2.53
CA THR A 17 -4.32 10.70 3.84
C THR A 17 -5.19 9.51 4.18
N VAL A 18 -4.58 8.47 4.76
CA VAL A 18 -5.28 7.29 5.24
C VAL A 18 -4.99 7.14 6.72
N MET A 19 -6.03 7.17 7.53
CA MET A 19 -5.95 6.87 8.96
C MET A 19 -6.53 5.49 9.22
N ARG A 20 -5.79 4.65 9.93
CA ARG A 20 -6.23 3.29 10.28
C ARG A 20 -6.87 3.32 11.67
N LEU A 21 -8.18 3.10 11.75
CA LEU A 21 -8.90 3.15 13.04
C LEU A 21 -8.28 2.23 14.11
N PRO A 22 -7.99 0.94 13.85
CA PRO A 22 -7.45 0.05 14.89
C PRO A 22 -6.07 0.46 15.44
N ALA A 23 -5.35 1.33 14.76
CA ALA A 23 -4.03 1.80 15.19
C ALA A 23 -4.10 3.02 16.14
N MET A 24 -5.27 3.63 16.30
CA MET A 24 -5.44 4.90 17.03
C MET A 24 -6.63 4.88 17.98
N THR A 25 -6.56 5.69 19.04
CA THR A 25 -7.74 6.03 19.85
C THR A 25 -8.61 7.03 19.09
N ALA A 26 -9.90 7.14 19.43
CA ALA A 26 -10.80 8.12 18.83
C ALA A 26 -10.29 9.57 18.96
N ASN A 27 -9.67 9.92 20.09
CA ASN A 27 -9.12 11.27 20.30
C ASN A 27 -7.89 11.53 19.42
N THR A 28 -6.97 10.55 19.33
CA THR A 28 -5.80 10.62 18.45
C THR A 28 -6.24 10.73 16.99
N ALA A 29 -7.25 9.95 16.60
CA ALA A 29 -7.83 9.95 15.27
C ALA A 29 -8.38 11.34 14.88
N ARG A 30 -9.22 11.94 15.73
CA ARG A 30 -9.75 13.30 15.50
C ARG A 30 -8.64 14.35 15.44
N THR A 31 -7.65 14.26 16.32
CA THR A 31 -6.50 15.19 16.33
C THR A 31 -5.70 15.09 15.03
N PHE A 32 -5.40 13.87 14.57
CA PHE A 32 -4.69 13.64 13.32
C PHE A 32 -5.48 14.20 12.12
N MET A 33 -6.76 13.84 11.99
CA MET A 33 -7.60 14.29 10.88
C MET A 33 -7.83 15.80 10.87
N GLY A 34 -7.87 16.44 12.05
CA GLY A 34 -7.89 17.89 12.17
C GLY A 34 -6.63 18.56 11.59
N LYS A 35 -5.44 17.98 11.79
CA LYS A 35 -4.17 18.49 11.22
C LYS A 35 -4.12 18.40 9.69
N VAL A 36 -4.85 17.45 9.10
CA VAL A 36 -4.90 17.21 7.65
C VAL A 36 -6.25 17.59 7.03
N ALA A 37 -7.02 18.47 7.68
CA ALA A 37 -8.35 18.89 7.22
C ALA A 37 -8.33 19.63 5.86
N HIS A 38 -7.18 20.13 5.43
CA HIS A 38 -6.97 20.74 4.12
C HIS A 38 -6.75 19.71 2.99
N VAL A 39 -6.42 18.45 3.31
CA VAL A 39 -6.18 17.39 2.31
C VAL A 39 -7.53 16.94 1.74
N PRO A 40 -7.76 16.95 0.42
CA PRO A 40 -9.08 16.70 -0.16
C PRO A 40 -9.52 15.23 -0.06
N LEU A 41 -8.58 14.29 -0.25
CA LEU A 41 -8.83 12.87 -0.11
C LEU A 41 -8.42 12.40 1.29
N ARG A 42 -9.39 12.05 2.12
CA ARG A 42 -9.19 11.59 3.49
C ARG A 42 -9.96 10.29 3.69
N ILE A 43 -9.24 9.23 3.98
CA ILE A 43 -9.79 7.90 4.18
C ILE A 43 -9.64 7.55 5.65
N VAL A 44 -10.74 7.12 6.26
CA VAL A 44 -10.76 6.53 7.58
C VAL A 44 -10.97 5.04 7.39
N ASP A 45 -9.89 4.27 7.50
CA ASP A 45 -9.88 2.85 7.19
C ASP A 45 -10.36 2.03 8.38
N PRO A 46 -11.50 1.33 8.28
CA PRO A 46 -12.03 0.54 9.39
C PRO A 46 -11.28 -0.78 9.60
N GLU A 47 -10.45 -1.22 8.64
CA GLU A 47 -9.70 -2.49 8.68
C GLU A 47 -10.51 -3.69 9.21
N LEU A 48 -11.73 -3.87 8.70
CA LEU A 48 -12.69 -4.88 9.20
C LEU A 48 -12.17 -6.33 9.12
N TRP A 49 -11.17 -6.62 8.29
CA TRP A 49 -10.47 -7.90 8.27
C TRP A 49 -9.73 -8.24 9.59
N ARG A 50 -9.57 -7.27 10.49
CA ARG A 50 -9.02 -7.49 11.83
C ARG A 50 -10.03 -8.04 12.83
N ILE A 51 -11.34 -7.98 12.53
CA ILE A 51 -12.34 -8.54 13.42
C ILE A 51 -12.03 -10.04 13.60
N PRO A 52 -12.00 -10.56 14.84
CA PRO A 52 -11.83 -11.98 15.09
C PRO A 52 -12.83 -12.81 14.26
N ASP A 53 -12.42 -14.01 13.87
CA ASP A 53 -13.27 -14.97 13.15
C ASP A 53 -13.73 -14.53 11.73
N THR A 54 -13.15 -13.48 11.16
CA THR A 54 -13.37 -13.11 9.74
C THR A 54 -12.72 -14.04 8.73
N GLY A 55 -11.92 -15.02 9.20
CA GLY A 55 -11.18 -15.95 8.35
C GLY A 55 -9.82 -15.45 7.87
N TRP A 56 -9.36 -14.27 8.33
CA TRP A 56 -8.00 -13.81 8.07
C TRP A 56 -6.97 -14.74 8.76
N PRO A 57 -5.96 -15.29 8.04
CA PRO A 57 -5.07 -16.32 8.59
C PRO A 57 -4.22 -15.91 9.79
N GLU A 58 -3.97 -14.60 9.96
CA GLU A 58 -3.18 -14.06 11.08
C GLU A 58 -4.06 -13.28 12.08
N ALA A 59 -5.36 -13.60 12.12
CA ALA A 59 -6.26 -13.07 13.12
C ALA A 59 -5.70 -13.32 14.53
N THR A 60 -5.49 -12.22 15.26
CA THR A 60 -5.01 -12.21 16.64
C THR A 60 -6.00 -11.43 17.49
N ALA A 61 -5.93 -11.64 18.81
CA ALA A 61 -6.75 -10.86 19.74
C ALA A 61 -6.51 -9.35 19.51
N LEU A 62 -7.59 -8.59 19.45
CA LEU A 62 -7.52 -7.14 19.27
C LEU A 62 -6.77 -6.51 20.45
N LYS A 63 -5.83 -5.61 20.13
CA LYS A 63 -5.22 -4.74 21.14
C LYS A 63 -6.28 -3.82 21.74
N ALA A 64 -6.07 -3.34 22.97
CA ALA A 64 -7.00 -2.43 23.65
C ALA A 64 -7.41 -1.21 22.78
N THR A 65 -6.46 -0.62 22.05
CA THR A 65 -6.73 0.48 21.11
C THR A 65 -7.73 0.10 20.02
N ALA A 66 -7.61 -1.11 19.46
CA ALA A 66 -8.52 -1.60 18.43
C ALA A 66 -9.88 -2.01 19.03
N ALA A 67 -9.87 -2.62 20.22
CA ALA A 67 -11.08 -3.03 20.93
C ALA A 67 -11.97 -1.85 21.35
N ALA A 68 -11.41 -0.64 21.45
CA ALA A 68 -12.18 0.58 21.72
C ALA A 68 -13.15 0.98 20.60
N TRP A 69 -13.02 0.39 19.39
CA TRP A 69 -13.90 0.68 18.26
C TRP A 69 -15.11 -0.26 18.25
N PRO A 70 -16.35 0.29 18.23
CA PRO A 70 -17.55 -0.54 18.36
C PRO A 70 -17.70 -1.64 17.31
N HIS A 71 -17.35 -1.34 16.07
CA HIS A 71 -17.46 -2.27 14.94
C HIS A 71 -16.36 -3.33 14.93
N LEU A 72 -15.28 -3.19 15.71
CA LEU A 72 -14.18 -4.16 15.75
C LEU A 72 -14.35 -5.22 16.84
N HIS A 73 -14.94 -4.86 17.98
CA HIS A 73 -15.10 -5.79 19.10
C HIS A 73 -16.34 -6.69 18.99
N THR A 74 -17.31 -6.33 18.13
CA THR A 74 -18.51 -7.12 17.88
C THR A 74 -18.36 -7.87 16.56
N PRO A 75 -18.51 -9.21 16.52
CA PRO A 75 -18.50 -9.96 15.27
C PRO A 75 -19.52 -9.41 14.26
N PRO A 76 -19.21 -9.38 12.95
CA PRO A 76 -20.18 -8.97 11.95
C PRO A 76 -21.40 -9.88 12.02
N PRO A 77 -22.62 -9.35 11.86
CA PRO A 77 -23.83 -10.17 11.83
C PRO A 77 -23.75 -11.24 10.72
N ALA A 78 -24.31 -12.43 10.97
CA ALA A 78 -24.28 -13.54 10.01
C ALA A 78 -25.01 -13.23 8.69
N LYS A 79 -25.91 -12.24 8.70
CA LYS A 79 -26.59 -11.71 7.52
C LYS A 79 -26.32 -10.21 7.43
N VAL A 80 -26.35 -9.67 6.22
CA VAL A 80 -26.19 -8.24 5.99
C VAL A 80 -27.18 -7.44 6.84
N SER A 81 -26.67 -6.43 7.54
CA SER A 81 -27.42 -5.62 8.51
C SER A 81 -27.16 -4.14 8.27
N ALA A 82 -28.20 -3.42 7.86
CA ALA A 82 -28.20 -1.96 7.69
C ALA A 82 -27.60 -1.23 8.90
N ARG A 83 -28.03 -1.60 10.12
CA ARG A 83 -27.57 -0.98 11.37
C ARG A 83 -26.07 -1.18 11.61
N TRP A 84 -25.54 -2.37 11.31
CA TRP A 84 -24.11 -2.63 11.48
C TRP A 84 -23.29 -1.87 10.44
N VAL A 85 -23.75 -1.86 9.19
CA VAL A 85 -23.15 -1.05 8.12
C VAL A 85 -23.13 0.42 8.49
N GLU A 86 -24.24 0.97 8.97
CA GLU A 86 -24.33 2.35 9.46
C GLU A 86 -23.32 2.64 10.57
N THR A 87 -23.12 1.71 11.52
CA THR A 87 -22.11 1.85 12.59
C THR A 87 -20.69 1.97 12.02
N VAL A 88 -20.35 1.16 11.01
CA VAL A 88 -19.04 1.23 10.34
C VAL A 88 -18.88 2.54 9.57
N LEU A 89 -19.90 2.94 8.81
CA LEU A 89 -19.86 4.16 8.00
C LEU A 89 -19.82 5.42 8.87
N ASN A 90 -20.58 5.47 9.96
CA ASN A 90 -20.56 6.59 10.90
C ASN A 90 -19.21 6.70 11.59
N ALA A 91 -18.56 5.59 11.96
CA ALA A 91 -17.19 5.63 12.49
C ALA A 91 -16.20 6.32 11.53
N GLN A 92 -16.40 6.19 10.21
CA GLN A 92 -15.59 6.89 9.22
C GLN A 92 -15.96 8.38 9.10
N ARG A 93 -17.26 8.69 8.99
CA ARG A 93 -17.77 10.07 8.89
C ARG A 93 -17.37 10.92 10.10
N ASP A 94 -17.60 10.38 11.31
CA ASP A 94 -17.36 11.04 12.59
C ASP A 94 -15.88 11.38 12.80
N HIS A 95 -14.98 10.72 12.06
CA HIS A 95 -13.55 10.94 12.11
C HIS A 95 -13.01 11.65 10.86
N GLY A 96 -13.87 12.26 10.04
CA GLY A 96 -13.46 13.21 8.99
C GLY A 96 -13.12 12.59 7.63
N ALA A 97 -13.59 11.37 7.36
CA ALA A 97 -13.51 10.79 6.03
C ALA A 97 -14.18 11.69 4.98
N SER A 98 -13.51 11.94 3.85
CA SER A 98 -14.12 12.59 2.68
C SER A 98 -14.64 11.59 1.66
N VAL A 99 -14.21 10.33 1.76
CA VAL A 99 -14.73 9.19 1.02
C VAL A 99 -14.91 8.02 1.98
N LEU A 100 -16.00 7.28 1.83
CA LEU A 100 -16.31 6.14 2.68
C LEU A 100 -15.84 4.84 2.04
N LEU A 101 -15.31 3.94 2.86
CA LEU A 101 -15.04 2.56 2.48
C LEU A 101 -16.24 1.69 2.81
N SER A 102 -16.66 0.84 1.88
CA SER A 102 -17.73 -0.13 2.15
C SER A 102 -17.40 -0.99 3.37
N ALA A 103 -18.46 -1.41 4.08
CA ALA A 103 -18.36 -2.21 5.31
C ALA A 103 -18.04 -3.69 5.02
N THR A 104 -16.92 -3.92 4.34
CA THR A 104 -16.44 -5.23 3.90
C THR A 104 -15.08 -5.56 4.53
N GLY A 105 -14.85 -6.85 4.77
CA GLY A 105 -13.65 -7.36 5.44
C GLY A 105 -12.84 -8.31 4.55
N TRP A 106 -12.40 -9.42 5.15
CA TRP A 106 -11.65 -10.46 4.47
C TRP A 106 -12.52 -11.23 3.46
N VAL A 107 -12.02 -11.38 2.23
CA VAL A 107 -12.63 -12.20 1.18
C VAL A 107 -11.80 -13.47 1.01
N SER A 108 -12.30 -14.55 1.60
CA SER A 108 -11.64 -15.86 1.56
C SER A 108 -11.53 -16.40 0.13
N GLU A 109 -10.42 -17.05 -0.18
CA GLU A 109 -10.28 -17.84 -1.40
C GLU A 109 -11.03 -19.18 -1.33
N VAL A 110 -11.38 -19.64 -0.12
CA VAL A 110 -12.18 -20.86 0.05
C VAL A 110 -13.62 -20.54 -0.33
N ASN A 111 -14.17 -21.30 -1.30
CA ASN A 111 -15.46 -20.98 -1.92
C ASN A 111 -15.50 -19.54 -2.47
N ALA A 112 -14.41 -19.11 -3.12
CA ALA A 112 -14.17 -17.73 -3.55
C ALA A 112 -15.37 -17.00 -4.17
N ALA A 113 -16.09 -17.63 -5.11
CA ALA A 113 -17.26 -17.03 -5.73
C ALA A 113 -18.39 -16.72 -4.72
N VAL A 114 -18.59 -17.59 -3.73
CA VAL A 114 -19.57 -17.39 -2.64
C VAL A 114 -19.06 -16.32 -1.67
N ALA A 115 -17.77 -16.37 -1.31
CA ALA A 115 -17.16 -15.38 -0.42
C ALA A 115 -17.23 -13.96 -1.00
N LEU A 116 -16.87 -13.80 -2.28
CA LEU A 116 -16.95 -12.53 -3.00
C LEU A 116 -18.40 -12.04 -3.11
N ARG A 117 -19.33 -12.90 -3.53
CA ARG A 117 -20.76 -12.57 -3.58
C ARG A 117 -21.31 -12.10 -2.23
N ASN A 118 -20.88 -12.72 -1.14
CA ASN A 118 -21.30 -12.31 0.19
C ASN A 118 -20.68 -10.96 0.59
N ALA A 119 -19.42 -10.71 0.25
CA ALA A 119 -18.79 -9.39 0.44
C ALA A 119 -19.56 -8.30 -0.33
N LEU A 120 -19.96 -8.57 -1.57
CA LEU A 120 -20.69 -7.61 -2.40
C LEU A 120 -22.09 -7.26 -1.88
N LYS A 121 -22.75 -8.17 -1.16
CA LYS A 121 -24.01 -7.81 -0.48
C LYS A 121 -23.79 -6.74 0.60
N TRP A 122 -22.63 -6.76 1.28
CA TRP A 122 -22.26 -5.68 2.21
C TRP A 122 -21.89 -4.39 1.48
N VAL A 123 -21.28 -4.49 0.29
CA VAL A 123 -21.03 -3.33 -0.58
C VAL A 123 -22.34 -2.68 -1.00
N GLU A 124 -23.31 -3.48 -1.46
CA GLU A 124 -24.63 -3.01 -1.87
C GLU A 124 -25.37 -2.33 -0.73
N GLU A 125 -25.38 -2.94 0.47
CA GLU A 125 -25.95 -2.30 1.66
C GLU A 125 -25.20 -1.02 2.02
N SER A 126 -23.87 -1.00 1.96
CA SER A 126 -23.08 0.21 2.18
C SER A 126 -23.47 1.31 1.21
N ARG A 127 -23.60 1.00 -0.09
CA ARG A 127 -24.07 1.96 -1.10
C ARG A 127 -25.46 2.51 -0.77
N ARG A 128 -26.40 1.65 -0.35
CA ARG A 128 -27.74 2.07 0.08
C ARG A 128 -27.69 3.03 1.28
N GLN A 129 -26.81 2.79 2.25
CA GLN A 129 -26.63 3.64 3.44
C GLN A 129 -25.81 4.92 3.18
N VAL A 130 -24.98 4.93 2.13
CA VAL A 130 -24.19 6.10 1.73
C VAL A 130 -24.99 7.04 0.81
N GLY A 131 -25.86 6.50 -0.02
CA GLY A 131 -26.54 7.26 -1.07
C GLY A 131 -25.55 7.76 -2.12
N ASP A 132 -25.67 9.04 -2.47
CA ASP A 132 -24.86 9.70 -3.51
C ASP A 132 -23.47 10.12 -3.04
N ALA A 133 -23.17 10.01 -1.75
CA ALA A 133 -21.86 10.39 -1.25
C ALA A 133 -20.73 9.47 -1.79
N PRO A 134 -19.50 9.98 -1.94
CA PRO A 134 -18.38 9.17 -2.42
C PRO A 134 -18.16 7.93 -1.55
N MET A 135 -18.17 6.75 -2.18
CA MET A 135 -17.82 5.48 -1.55
C MET A 135 -16.98 4.64 -2.48
N TRP A 136 -15.99 3.96 -1.92
CA TRP A 136 -15.12 3.00 -2.60
C TRP A 136 -15.38 1.59 -2.09
N VAL A 137 -15.33 0.62 -3.01
CA VAL A 137 -15.45 -0.81 -2.68
C VAL A 137 -14.19 -1.28 -1.99
N ASN A 138 -14.29 -1.62 -0.71
CA ASN A 138 -13.15 -1.95 0.15
C ASN A 138 -13.02 -3.46 0.38
N LEU A 139 -12.18 -4.15 -0.38
CA LEU A 139 -11.97 -5.60 -0.18
C LEU A 139 -10.56 -5.88 0.32
N THR A 140 -10.44 -6.81 1.25
CA THR A 140 -9.15 -7.35 1.68
C THR A 140 -9.06 -8.82 1.28
N LEU A 141 -8.05 -9.17 0.48
CA LEU A 141 -7.94 -10.47 -0.18
C LEU A 141 -6.56 -11.09 0.09
N ASP A 142 -6.44 -12.42 0.04
CA ASP A 142 -5.14 -13.09 0.01
C ASP A 142 -4.43 -12.86 -1.32
N SER A 143 -3.09 -12.89 -1.33
CA SER A 143 -2.30 -12.80 -2.57
C SER A 143 -2.67 -13.82 -3.65
N ARG A 144 -3.28 -14.96 -3.28
CA ARG A 144 -3.79 -15.95 -4.24
C ARG A 144 -4.84 -15.39 -5.20
N TRP A 145 -5.59 -14.36 -4.81
CA TRP A 145 -6.48 -13.64 -5.73
C TRP A 145 -5.74 -12.96 -6.89
N LEU A 146 -4.43 -12.73 -6.74
CA LEU A 146 -3.56 -12.22 -7.81
C LEU A 146 -2.81 -13.34 -8.52
N SER A 147 -2.26 -14.32 -7.80
CA SER A 147 -1.42 -15.37 -8.41
C SER A 147 -2.21 -16.51 -9.06
N ASP A 148 -3.34 -16.92 -8.50
CA ASP A 148 -4.20 -17.98 -9.05
C ASP A 148 -5.08 -17.42 -10.18
N ARG A 149 -5.06 -18.06 -11.35
CA ARG A 149 -5.82 -17.61 -12.52
C ARG A 149 -7.33 -17.70 -12.33
N THR A 150 -7.83 -18.73 -11.65
CA THR A 150 -9.26 -18.92 -11.41
C THR A 150 -9.79 -17.87 -10.45
N LEU A 151 -9.10 -17.66 -9.33
CA LEU A 151 -9.48 -16.63 -8.35
C LEU A 151 -9.42 -15.23 -8.97
N ARG A 152 -8.34 -14.95 -9.72
CA ARG A 152 -8.20 -13.69 -10.43
C ARG A 152 -9.34 -13.45 -11.40
N ASN A 153 -9.71 -14.43 -12.22
CA ASN A 153 -10.82 -14.29 -13.18
C ASN A 153 -12.15 -14.02 -12.48
N ILE A 154 -12.40 -14.64 -11.31
CA ILE A 154 -13.60 -14.34 -10.51
C ILE A 154 -13.64 -12.86 -10.11
N LEU A 155 -12.52 -12.32 -9.63
CA LEU A 155 -12.44 -10.90 -9.25
C LEU A 155 -12.54 -9.97 -10.46
N LEU A 156 -11.89 -10.29 -11.57
CA LEU A 156 -11.93 -9.47 -12.79
C LEU A 156 -13.35 -9.43 -13.38
N ASN A 157 -14.01 -10.58 -13.48
CA ASN A 157 -15.40 -10.64 -13.95
C ASN A 157 -16.32 -9.78 -13.08
N GLU A 158 -16.14 -9.83 -11.76
CA GLU A 158 -16.92 -8.97 -10.86
C GLU A 158 -16.66 -7.47 -11.10
N ILE A 159 -15.41 -7.08 -11.32
CA ILE A 159 -15.07 -5.67 -11.60
C ILE A 159 -15.73 -5.18 -12.89
N VAL A 160 -15.76 -6.04 -13.92
CA VAL A 160 -16.43 -5.77 -15.20
C VAL A 160 -17.95 -5.66 -15.01
N GLU A 161 -18.55 -6.59 -14.28
CA GLU A 161 -20.02 -6.67 -14.11
C GLU A 161 -20.58 -5.64 -13.11
N SER A 162 -19.78 -5.19 -12.15
CA SER A 162 -20.22 -4.29 -11.09
C SER A 162 -20.50 -2.87 -11.60
N ASN A 163 -21.52 -2.22 -11.05
CA ASN A 163 -21.79 -0.80 -11.30
C ASN A 163 -20.87 0.14 -10.49
N GLU A 164 -20.16 -0.38 -9.49
CA GLU A 164 -19.24 0.42 -8.69
C GLU A 164 -18.02 0.83 -9.53
N ARG A 165 -17.62 2.10 -9.40
CA ARG A 165 -16.51 2.67 -10.19
C ARG A 165 -15.19 2.66 -9.44
N ASP A 166 -15.21 2.91 -8.14
CA ASP A 166 -14.00 3.12 -7.35
C ASP A 166 -13.73 1.92 -6.41
N TRP A 167 -12.55 1.33 -6.54
CA TRP A 167 -12.15 0.10 -5.86
C TRP A 167 -10.91 0.33 -5.00
N TYR A 168 -11.00 -0.01 -3.73
CA TYR A 168 -9.93 0.06 -2.75
C TYR A 168 -9.55 -1.36 -2.32
N LEU A 169 -8.56 -1.94 -3.00
CA LEU A 169 -8.25 -3.37 -2.92
C LEU A 169 -6.93 -3.63 -2.19
N ARG A 170 -7.03 -4.25 -1.01
CA ARG A 170 -5.88 -4.66 -0.19
C ARG A 170 -5.56 -6.12 -0.42
N PHE A 171 -4.30 -6.44 -0.72
CA PHE A 171 -3.84 -7.82 -0.92
C PHE A 171 -2.83 -8.23 0.14
N TYR A 172 -3.08 -9.35 0.81
CA TYR A 172 -2.21 -9.90 1.82
C TYR A 172 -1.08 -10.70 1.18
N TRP A 173 0.10 -10.11 1.13
CA TRP A 173 1.27 -10.69 0.49
C TRP A 173 1.84 -11.86 1.29
N PRO A 174 2.51 -12.81 0.60
CA PRO A 174 3.33 -13.82 1.26
C PRO A 174 4.47 -13.19 2.06
N GLU A 175 5.22 -14.01 2.81
CA GLU A 175 6.40 -13.53 3.54
C GLU A 175 7.38 -12.89 2.54
N VAL A 176 7.65 -11.60 2.73
CA VAL A 176 8.70 -10.91 1.98
C VAL A 176 10.00 -11.17 2.73
N ALA A 177 10.96 -11.81 2.06
CA ALA A 177 12.21 -12.29 2.68
C ALA A 177 12.99 -11.19 3.43
N THR A 178 12.81 -9.92 3.04
CA THR A 178 13.46 -8.76 3.66
C THR A 178 12.43 -7.72 4.07
N ARG A 179 12.55 -7.20 5.29
CA ARG A 179 11.82 -6.00 5.73
C ARG A 179 12.21 -4.81 4.83
N TYR A 180 11.24 -4.12 4.23
CA TYR A 180 11.43 -3.12 3.16
C TYR A 180 11.82 -3.70 1.78
N GLY A 181 11.75 -5.02 1.61
CA GLY A 181 11.91 -5.66 0.30
C GLY A 181 10.72 -5.38 -0.62
N GLN A 182 10.93 -5.60 -1.92
CA GLN A 182 9.85 -5.53 -2.92
C GLN A 182 9.30 -6.93 -3.21
N LEU A 183 8.06 -6.98 -3.69
CA LEU A 183 7.43 -8.21 -4.14
C LEU A 183 8.19 -8.79 -5.35
N LEU A 184 8.62 -10.05 -5.24
CA LEU A 184 9.36 -10.77 -6.30
C LEU A 184 8.55 -11.90 -6.95
N ASP A 185 7.35 -12.18 -6.45
CA ASP A 185 6.51 -13.24 -7.00
C ASP A 185 5.94 -12.81 -8.36
N GLU A 186 6.36 -13.50 -9.41
CA GLU A 186 5.99 -13.20 -10.78
C GLU A 186 4.50 -13.36 -11.07
N ALA A 187 3.84 -14.31 -10.42
CA ALA A 187 2.42 -14.57 -10.60
C ALA A 187 1.59 -13.46 -9.93
N ILE A 188 1.99 -13.01 -8.74
CA ILE A 188 1.35 -11.87 -8.07
C ILE A 188 1.56 -10.58 -8.89
N LEU A 189 2.78 -10.32 -9.39
CA LEU A 189 3.06 -9.16 -10.24
C LEU A 189 2.26 -9.18 -11.55
N ALA A 190 2.10 -10.35 -12.17
CA ALA A 190 1.22 -10.53 -13.33
C ALA A 190 -0.26 -10.29 -12.97
N GLY A 191 -0.68 -10.71 -11.77
CA GLY A 191 -2.01 -10.43 -11.25
C GLY A 191 -2.27 -8.93 -11.09
N TYR A 192 -1.33 -8.17 -10.52
CA TYR A 192 -1.43 -6.71 -10.43
C TYR A 192 -1.54 -6.06 -11.81
N GLN A 193 -0.74 -6.52 -12.78
CA GLN A 193 -0.80 -6.03 -14.16
C GLN A 193 -2.16 -6.28 -14.80
N ALA A 194 -2.71 -7.50 -14.66
CA ALA A 194 -4.02 -7.84 -15.21
C ALA A 194 -5.12 -6.99 -14.55
N LEU A 195 -5.12 -6.88 -13.23
CA LEU A 195 -6.09 -6.10 -12.47
C LEU A 195 -6.06 -4.61 -12.82
N ALA A 196 -4.88 -3.99 -12.86
CA ALA A 196 -4.74 -2.59 -13.20
C ALA A 196 -5.19 -2.29 -14.64
N ARG A 197 -4.88 -3.19 -15.59
CA ARG A 197 -5.30 -3.04 -16.99
C ARG A 197 -6.80 -3.23 -17.14
N GLU A 198 -7.39 -4.23 -16.50
CA GLU A 198 -8.83 -4.49 -16.57
C GLU A 198 -9.61 -3.28 -16.03
N CYS A 199 -9.24 -2.78 -14.84
CA CYS A 199 -9.87 -1.58 -14.29
C CYS A 199 -9.77 -0.39 -15.24
N MET A 200 -8.60 -0.17 -15.85
CA MET A 200 -8.41 0.92 -16.82
C MET A 200 -9.27 0.73 -18.07
N LEU A 201 -9.42 -0.49 -18.59
CA LEU A 201 -10.25 -0.79 -19.77
C LEU A 201 -11.74 -0.57 -19.50
N GLU A 202 -12.18 -0.89 -18.28
CA GLU A 202 -13.58 -0.77 -17.83
C GLU A 202 -13.93 0.61 -17.22
N ASP A 203 -13.04 1.61 -17.37
CA ASP A 203 -13.17 2.95 -16.75
C ASP A 203 -13.44 2.89 -15.23
N LYS A 204 -12.83 1.91 -14.57
CA LYS A 204 -12.85 1.73 -13.11
C LYS A 204 -11.60 2.33 -12.50
N ARG A 205 -11.76 2.89 -11.31
CA ARG A 205 -10.65 3.46 -10.53
C ARG A 205 -10.14 2.45 -9.52
N LEU A 206 -8.85 2.11 -9.60
CA LEU A 206 -8.21 1.15 -8.71
C LEU A 206 -7.22 1.85 -7.76
N TYR A 207 -7.47 1.69 -6.46
CA TYR A 207 -6.61 2.16 -5.38
C TYR A 207 -6.06 0.96 -4.60
N LEU A 208 -4.73 0.91 -4.46
CA LEU A 208 -4.02 -0.22 -3.87
C LEU A 208 -3.39 0.16 -2.52
N PRO A 209 -4.15 0.09 -1.41
CA PRO A 209 -3.59 0.40 -0.10
C PRO A 209 -2.51 -0.58 0.35
N ASN A 210 -1.50 -0.07 1.05
CA ASN A 210 -0.42 -0.85 1.65
C ASN A 210 0.27 -1.77 0.62
N SER A 211 0.57 -1.21 -0.56
CA SER A 211 1.23 -1.93 -1.65
C SER A 211 2.65 -1.42 -1.94
N GLY A 212 3.16 -0.49 -1.13
CA GLY A 212 4.52 0.02 -1.21
C GLY A 212 4.89 0.52 -2.59
N LEU A 213 6.09 0.19 -3.06
CA LEU A 213 6.54 0.57 -4.41
C LEU A 213 5.95 -0.34 -5.50
N THR A 214 5.42 -1.52 -5.15
CA THR A 214 4.60 -2.30 -6.08
C THR A 214 3.33 -1.55 -6.47
N GLY A 215 2.80 -0.70 -5.59
CA GLY A 215 1.73 0.24 -5.92
C GLY A 215 2.12 1.22 -7.04
N TRP A 216 3.33 1.80 -6.99
CA TRP A 216 3.85 2.66 -8.06
C TRP A 216 3.97 1.90 -9.40
N PHE A 217 4.46 0.66 -9.35
CA PHE A 217 4.48 -0.23 -10.52
C PHE A 217 3.08 -0.48 -11.09
N ALA A 218 2.08 -0.75 -10.25
CA ALA A 218 0.70 -0.95 -10.67
C ALA A 218 0.05 0.33 -11.20
N THR A 219 0.37 1.50 -10.63
CA THR A 219 -0.07 2.80 -11.16
C THR A 219 0.48 3.05 -12.56
N ALA A 220 1.73 2.68 -12.82
CA ALA A 220 2.29 2.75 -14.17
C ALA A 220 1.57 1.85 -15.20
N LEU A 221 0.78 0.88 -14.73
CA LEU A 221 0.05 -0.10 -15.54
C LEU A 221 -1.46 0.17 -15.64
N GLY A 222 -1.98 1.20 -14.97
CA GLY A 222 -3.39 1.59 -15.06
C GLY A 222 -4.09 1.81 -13.73
N ALA A 223 -3.48 1.48 -12.58
CA ALA A 223 -4.08 1.79 -11.29
C ALA A 223 -4.08 3.32 -11.03
N ASN A 224 -5.08 3.83 -10.33
CA ASN A 224 -5.27 5.27 -10.12
C ASN A 224 -4.51 5.79 -8.89
N GLY A 225 -4.13 4.90 -7.99
CA GLY A 225 -3.31 5.27 -6.85
C GLY A 225 -2.96 4.10 -5.96
N PHE A 226 -2.12 4.37 -5.00
CA PHE A 226 -1.72 3.43 -3.97
C PHE A 226 -1.44 4.18 -2.68
N SER A 227 -1.43 3.46 -1.57
CA SER A 227 -0.93 4.00 -0.31
C SER A 227 0.36 3.33 0.10
N THR A 228 1.21 4.12 0.73
CA THR A 228 2.44 3.68 1.37
C THR A 228 2.61 4.48 2.66
N GLY A 229 3.20 3.87 3.68
CA GLY A 229 3.43 4.54 4.97
C GLY A 229 4.90 4.77 5.26
N GLN A 230 5.18 5.33 6.43
CA GLN A 230 6.55 5.63 6.85
C GLN A 230 7.26 4.36 7.32
N ALA A 231 6.53 3.45 7.96
CA ALA A 231 7.06 2.20 8.47
C ALA A 231 6.67 1.00 7.59
N TRP A 232 7.48 -0.06 7.62
CA TRP A 232 7.23 -1.28 6.83
C TRP A 232 5.79 -1.84 6.93
N PRO A 233 5.19 -1.99 8.13
CA PRO A 233 3.82 -2.53 8.25
C PRO A 233 2.72 -1.63 7.68
N GLU A 234 3.07 -0.41 7.29
CA GLU A 234 2.20 0.54 6.61
C GLU A 234 2.51 0.61 5.11
N GLN A 235 3.75 0.34 4.71
CA GLN A 235 4.14 0.25 3.30
C GLN A 235 3.53 -0.99 2.64
N ALA A 236 3.68 -2.17 3.24
CA ALA A 236 3.24 -3.43 2.64
C ALA A 236 2.37 -4.23 3.60
N PHE A 237 1.19 -4.66 3.12
CA PHE A 237 0.35 -5.62 3.84
C PHE A 237 0.82 -7.05 3.55
N ALA A 238 1.80 -7.52 4.33
CA ALA A 238 2.49 -8.78 4.10
C ALA A 238 2.59 -9.63 5.37
N ARG A 239 2.68 -10.97 5.19
CA ARG A 239 2.99 -11.92 6.27
C ARG A 239 4.29 -11.55 6.96
N GLN A 240 4.26 -11.55 8.28
CA GLN A 240 5.45 -11.27 9.08
C GLN A 240 6.15 -12.57 9.45
N LYS A 241 7.45 -12.65 9.17
CA LYS A 241 8.27 -13.75 9.65
C LYS A 241 8.30 -13.75 11.17
N VAL A 242 7.74 -14.76 11.80
CA VAL A 242 7.86 -14.97 13.25
C VAL A 242 9.27 -15.48 13.53
N ILE A 243 10.19 -14.56 13.81
CA ILE A 243 11.52 -14.92 14.29
C ILE A 243 11.36 -15.27 15.78
N ALA A 244 11.48 -16.56 16.12
CA ALA A 244 11.60 -16.97 17.50
C ALA A 244 12.83 -16.30 18.11
N ILE A 245 12.62 -15.26 18.92
CA ILE A 245 13.70 -14.59 19.65
C ILE A 245 14.26 -15.63 20.62
N LYS A 246 15.40 -16.24 20.27
CA LYS A 246 16.22 -16.94 21.28
C LYS A 246 16.59 -15.87 22.31
N ARG A 247 16.03 -15.96 23.51
CA ARG A 247 16.15 -15.01 24.64
C ARG A 247 17.60 -14.84 25.18
N GLN A 248 18.62 -15.24 24.44
CA GLN A 248 20.01 -15.10 24.86
C GLN A 248 20.61 -13.85 24.22
N GLY A 249 20.54 -12.74 24.96
CA GLY A 249 21.20 -11.48 24.62
C GLY A 249 20.24 -10.33 24.28
N PRO A 250 20.75 -9.08 24.29
CA PRO A 250 19.99 -7.94 23.82
C PRO A 250 19.62 -8.13 22.34
N PRO A 251 18.44 -7.67 21.92
CA PRO A 251 18.08 -7.70 20.51
C PRO A 251 19.14 -6.96 19.69
N PRO A 252 19.49 -7.46 18.48
CA PRO A 252 20.45 -6.78 17.63
C PRO A 252 19.97 -5.36 17.33
N ALA A 253 20.92 -4.42 17.23
CA ALA A 253 20.60 -3.04 16.88
C ALA A 253 19.84 -2.99 15.54
N PRO A 254 18.77 -2.17 15.43
CA PRO A 254 18.09 -1.97 14.16
C PRO A 254 19.08 -1.46 13.10
N ILE A 255 19.07 -2.07 11.92
CA ILE A 255 19.92 -1.63 10.81
C ILE A 255 19.28 -0.39 10.16
N PRO A 256 19.97 0.77 10.10
CA PRO A 256 19.48 1.96 9.41
C PRO A 256 19.22 1.67 7.93
N ARG A 257 18.03 2.03 7.45
CA ARG A 257 17.58 1.80 6.07
C ARG A 257 17.26 3.12 5.40
N ILE A 258 17.51 3.20 4.10
CA ILE A 258 17.18 4.36 3.28
C ILE A 258 16.71 3.90 1.91
N PHE A 259 15.75 4.64 1.37
CA PHE A 259 15.23 4.39 0.04
C PHE A 259 16.03 5.17 -1.00
N ASP A 260 16.43 4.50 -2.07
CA ASP A 260 17.15 5.09 -3.17
C ASP A 260 16.27 5.11 -4.42
N SER A 261 16.01 6.31 -4.96
CA SER A 261 15.14 6.47 -6.14
C SER A 261 15.85 6.16 -7.47
N THR A 262 17.19 6.07 -7.48
CA THR A 262 17.95 5.65 -8.66
C THR A 262 17.75 4.16 -8.91
N VAL A 263 17.87 3.34 -7.87
CA VAL A 263 17.66 1.88 -7.97
C VAL A 263 16.26 1.41 -7.55
N LEU A 264 15.39 2.34 -7.15
CA LEU A 264 14.00 2.07 -6.73
C LEU A 264 13.92 1.06 -5.57
N HIS A 265 14.84 1.15 -4.60
CA HIS A 265 14.99 0.12 -3.58
C HIS A 265 15.38 0.68 -2.22
N THR A 266 14.88 0.06 -1.16
CA THR A 266 15.30 0.37 0.21
C THR A 266 16.48 -0.52 0.58
N MET A 267 17.61 0.09 0.95
CA MET A 267 18.85 -0.59 1.30
C MET A 267 19.40 -0.15 2.65
N ASP A 268 20.47 -0.78 3.10
CA ASP A 268 21.25 -0.32 4.25
C ASP A 268 21.78 1.10 4.01
N HIS A 269 21.73 1.95 5.03
CA HIS A 269 22.25 3.32 4.93
C HIS A 269 23.75 3.34 4.52
N ASN A 270 24.55 2.43 5.07
CA ASN A 270 25.97 2.33 4.72
C ASN A 270 26.17 1.93 3.24
N GLU A 271 25.28 1.10 2.70
CA GLU A 271 25.32 0.74 1.29
C GLU A 271 24.98 1.94 0.40
N PHE A 272 23.95 2.71 0.78
CA PHE A 272 23.57 3.94 0.10
C PHE A 272 24.73 4.95 0.08
N VAL A 273 25.35 5.24 1.23
CA VAL A 273 26.50 6.15 1.33
C VAL A 273 27.66 5.69 0.43
N ARG A 274 27.88 4.37 0.33
CA ARG A 274 28.93 3.79 -0.49
C ARG A 274 28.69 3.95 -1.99
N ILE A 275 27.45 3.75 -2.47
CA ILE A 275 27.14 3.78 -3.92
C ILE A 275 26.79 5.18 -4.45
N ARG A 276 26.31 6.09 -3.59
CA ARG A 276 25.93 7.46 -3.96
C ARG A 276 27.02 8.24 -4.73
N PRO A 277 28.31 8.21 -4.37
CA PRO A 277 29.34 8.97 -5.10
C PRO A 277 29.74 8.33 -6.44
N LEU A 278 29.23 7.15 -6.78
CA LEU A 278 29.64 6.42 -7.99
C LEU A 278 29.02 7.03 -9.25
N ALA A 279 29.77 7.00 -10.34
CA ALA A 279 29.31 7.50 -11.63
C ALA A 279 28.03 6.77 -12.09
N GLY A 280 27.05 7.54 -12.55
CA GLY A 280 25.76 7.01 -13.00
C GLY A 280 24.71 6.88 -11.89
N HIS A 281 25.10 6.98 -10.62
CA HIS A 281 24.16 7.28 -9.54
C HIS A 281 23.64 8.71 -9.74
N LYS A 282 22.33 8.91 -9.65
CA LYS A 282 21.76 10.26 -9.73
C LYS A 282 21.58 10.80 -8.34
N ASP A 283 22.12 11.98 -8.11
CA ASP A 283 21.76 12.79 -6.95
C ASP A 283 20.26 13.05 -6.96
N TYR A 284 19.60 12.37 -6.02
CA TYR A 284 18.21 12.56 -5.70
C TYR A 284 18.15 12.94 -4.24
N ALA A 285 17.85 14.21 -3.97
CA ALA A 285 17.74 14.74 -2.63
C ALA A 285 16.27 15.03 -2.31
N THR A 286 15.94 14.83 -1.05
CA THR A 286 14.75 15.40 -0.42
C THR A 286 15.23 16.20 0.78
N PRO A 287 14.45 17.17 1.29
CA PRO A 287 14.83 17.89 2.51
C PRO A 287 15.16 16.94 3.67
N TYR A 288 14.52 15.77 3.70
CA TYR A 288 14.74 14.73 4.70
C TYR A 288 16.01 13.91 4.46
N LEU A 289 16.51 13.82 3.22
CA LEU A 289 17.85 13.26 2.98
C LEU A 289 18.92 14.20 3.52
N ASP A 290 18.75 15.50 3.28
CA ASP A 290 19.69 16.53 3.75
C ASP A 290 19.73 16.57 5.28
N GLU A 291 18.57 16.41 5.94
CA GLU A 291 18.46 16.26 7.39
C GLU A 291 19.18 15.00 7.89
N ILE A 292 19.07 13.86 7.20
CA ILE A 292 19.84 12.64 7.54
C ILE A 292 21.35 12.87 7.41
N ASP A 293 21.77 13.60 6.36
CA ASP A 293 23.19 13.90 6.12
C ASP A 293 23.76 14.85 7.19
N ILE A 294 22.97 15.78 7.74
CA ILE A 294 23.39 16.79 8.72
C ILE A 294 23.23 16.31 10.17
N GLU A 295 22.05 15.80 10.52
CA GLU A 295 21.64 15.48 11.89
C GLU A 295 21.75 13.98 12.21
N GLY A 296 21.96 13.16 11.19
CA GLY A 296 22.10 11.71 11.30
C GLY A 296 20.82 10.95 11.03
N HIS A 297 20.95 9.61 10.91
CA HIS A 297 19.83 8.74 10.58
C HIS A 297 18.87 8.56 11.75
N SER A 298 17.58 8.80 11.50
CA SER A 298 16.49 8.36 12.38
C SER A 298 15.40 7.63 11.58
N PRO A 299 14.67 6.66 12.17
CA PRO A 299 13.59 5.96 11.47
C PRO A 299 12.47 6.89 10.98
N GLU A 300 12.18 7.96 11.71
CA GLU A 300 11.13 8.92 11.37
C GLU A 300 11.52 9.74 10.14
N VAL A 301 12.71 10.34 10.14
CA VAL A 301 13.21 11.13 9.01
C VAL A 301 13.44 10.26 7.77
N ALA A 302 13.94 9.03 7.94
CA ALA A 302 14.05 8.06 6.85
C ALA A 302 12.68 7.67 6.26
N GLY A 303 11.65 7.56 7.11
CA GLY A 303 10.27 7.36 6.67
C GLY A 303 9.73 8.54 5.87
N LEU A 304 10.01 9.78 6.30
CA LEU A 304 9.65 10.99 5.57
C LEU A 304 10.40 11.11 4.23
N HIS A 305 11.69 10.78 4.23
CA HIS A 305 12.48 10.68 3.00
C HIS A 305 11.84 9.69 2.03
N TYR A 306 11.49 8.49 2.49
CA TYR A 306 10.83 7.48 1.67
C TYR A 306 9.51 7.99 1.07
N VAL A 307 8.61 8.55 1.88
CA VAL A 307 7.31 9.04 1.37
C VAL A 307 7.50 10.19 0.38
N ALA A 308 8.41 11.12 0.65
CA ALA A 308 8.74 12.20 -0.29
C ALA A 308 9.35 11.65 -1.59
N ALA A 309 10.23 10.65 -1.50
CA ALA A 309 10.83 9.98 -2.64
C ALA A 309 9.82 9.26 -3.52
N VAL A 310 8.94 8.48 -2.91
CA VAL A 310 7.86 7.81 -3.63
C VAL A 310 6.85 8.81 -4.20
N GLY A 311 6.53 9.89 -3.49
CA GLY A 311 5.69 10.97 -4.01
C GLY A 311 6.26 11.60 -5.28
N ASN A 312 7.55 11.95 -5.26
CA ASN A 312 8.26 12.49 -6.43
C ASN A 312 8.33 11.49 -7.59
N LEU A 313 8.50 10.19 -7.30
CA LEU A 313 8.46 9.13 -8.31
C LEU A 313 7.06 8.98 -8.92
N THR A 314 6.01 9.06 -8.12
CA THR A 314 4.62 8.95 -8.58
C THR A 314 4.21 10.15 -9.42
N ALA A 315 4.61 11.36 -9.05
CA ALA A 315 4.36 12.56 -9.84
C ALA A 315 4.93 12.44 -11.27
N SER A 316 6.06 11.74 -11.43
CA SER A 316 6.63 11.50 -12.76
C SER A 316 5.78 10.60 -13.67
N LEU A 317 4.77 9.92 -13.12
CA LEU A 317 3.80 9.12 -13.89
C LEU A 317 2.61 9.93 -14.43
N ALA A 318 2.53 11.24 -14.18
CA ALA A 318 1.46 12.09 -14.72
C ALA A 318 1.48 12.23 -16.27
N ASP A 319 2.52 11.73 -16.93
CA ASP A 319 2.65 11.69 -18.39
C ASP A 319 1.57 10.81 -19.04
N LYS A 320 1.26 11.05 -20.32
CA LYS A 320 0.34 10.23 -21.15
C LYS A 320 0.80 8.78 -21.32
N ARG A 321 2.08 8.47 -21.04
CA ARG A 321 2.66 7.11 -21.14
C ARG A 321 3.37 6.71 -19.85
N PRO A 322 2.61 6.49 -18.75
CA PRO A 322 3.20 6.21 -17.44
C PRO A 322 4.03 4.92 -17.44
N ASN A 323 3.60 3.89 -18.16
CA ASN A 323 4.34 2.64 -18.37
C ASN A 323 5.73 2.88 -18.97
N ALA A 324 5.84 3.72 -19.99
CA ALA A 324 7.10 4.02 -20.64
C ALA A 324 8.04 4.83 -19.74
N VAL A 325 7.51 5.74 -18.90
CA VAL A 325 8.28 6.46 -17.88
C VAL A 325 8.83 5.48 -16.85
N ALA A 326 7.97 4.63 -16.29
CA ALA A 326 8.35 3.63 -15.31
C ALA A 326 9.37 2.63 -15.88
N TYR A 327 9.19 2.17 -17.12
CA TYR A 327 10.13 1.31 -17.82
C TYR A 327 11.51 1.98 -17.94
N ARG A 328 11.57 3.25 -18.36
CA ARG A 328 12.83 3.99 -18.45
C ARG A 328 13.51 4.15 -17.09
N ARG A 329 12.73 4.35 -16.01
CA ARG A 329 13.25 4.43 -14.63
C ARG A 329 13.82 3.10 -14.19
N ALA A 330 13.05 2.01 -14.29
CA ALA A 330 13.51 0.67 -13.92
C ALA A 330 14.75 0.24 -14.72
N ARG A 331 14.77 0.51 -16.04
CA ARG A 331 15.92 0.23 -16.90
C ARG A 331 17.16 1.03 -16.50
N LYS A 332 17.01 2.30 -16.12
CA LYS A 332 18.13 3.12 -15.64
C LYS A 332 18.69 2.59 -14.32
N GLY A 333 17.82 2.24 -13.36
CA GLY A 333 18.24 1.62 -12.11
C GLY A 333 18.97 0.31 -12.33
N GLN A 334 18.45 -0.55 -13.21
CA GLN A 334 19.10 -1.82 -13.55
C GLN A 334 20.45 -1.60 -14.23
N ALA A 335 20.54 -0.67 -15.19
CA ALA A 335 21.79 -0.35 -15.86
C ALA A 335 22.86 0.19 -14.90
N PHE A 336 22.46 1.00 -13.91
CA PHE A 336 23.37 1.45 -12.86
C PHE A 336 23.88 0.26 -12.03
N VAL A 337 22.99 -0.60 -11.55
CA VAL A 337 23.35 -1.81 -10.77
C VAL A 337 24.30 -2.72 -11.56
N ASP A 338 24.06 -2.89 -12.86
CA ASP A 338 24.90 -3.73 -13.73
C ASP A 338 26.25 -3.08 -14.06
N SER A 339 26.37 -1.75 -13.93
CA SER A 339 27.63 -1.02 -14.13
C SER A 339 28.55 -1.01 -12.91
N LEU A 340 28.06 -1.44 -11.74
CA LEU A 340 28.85 -1.48 -10.51
C LEU A 340 30.02 -2.46 -10.64
N SER A 341 31.18 -2.02 -10.18
CA SER A 341 32.38 -2.86 -10.10
C SER A 341 32.15 -4.07 -9.16
N LEU A 342 33.04 -5.07 -9.21
CA LEU A 342 32.96 -6.21 -8.29
C LEU A 342 33.03 -5.79 -6.82
N THR A 343 33.83 -4.78 -6.50
CA THR A 343 33.95 -4.22 -5.13
C THR A 343 32.74 -3.39 -4.75
N ASP A 344 32.07 -2.78 -5.73
CA ASP A 344 30.91 -1.92 -5.47
C ASP A 344 29.56 -2.65 -5.54
N ARG A 345 29.58 -3.93 -5.89
CA ARG A 345 28.39 -4.70 -6.18
C ARG A 345 27.47 -4.81 -4.98
N MET A 346 26.21 -4.42 -5.18
CA MET A 346 25.17 -4.60 -4.18
C MET A 346 24.92 -6.09 -3.93
N SER A 347 24.84 -6.47 -2.65
CA SER A 347 24.68 -7.88 -2.24
C SER A 347 23.51 -8.10 -1.30
N GLY A 348 23.07 -9.35 -1.21
CA GLY A 348 21.99 -9.78 -0.33
C GLY A 348 20.73 -8.92 -0.47
N ILE A 349 20.29 -8.40 0.67
CA ILE A 349 19.07 -7.61 0.85
C ILE A 349 19.11 -6.22 0.18
N ASN A 350 20.30 -5.72 -0.14
CA ASN A 350 20.46 -4.42 -0.78
C ASN A 350 20.27 -4.50 -2.29
N ARG A 351 20.28 -5.71 -2.87
CA ARG A 351 20.16 -5.88 -4.32
C ARG A 351 18.69 -5.67 -4.78
N PRO A 352 18.43 -4.82 -5.77
CA PRO A 352 17.08 -4.54 -6.27
C PRO A 352 16.58 -5.63 -7.24
N LEU A 353 16.30 -6.83 -6.72
CA LEU A 353 15.92 -8.01 -7.51
C LEU A 353 14.59 -7.86 -8.27
N HIS A 354 13.79 -6.84 -7.96
CA HIS A 354 12.49 -6.61 -8.57
C HIS A 354 12.58 -5.92 -9.95
N LEU A 355 13.66 -5.16 -10.24
CA LEU A 355 13.78 -4.41 -11.49
C LEU A 355 13.72 -5.30 -12.75
N PRO A 356 14.43 -6.45 -12.82
CA PRO A 356 14.32 -7.36 -13.96
C PRO A 356 12.92 -7.95 -14.14
N LEU A 357 12.13 -8.06 -13.07
CA LEU A 357 10.76 -8.58 -13.11
C LEU A 357 9.76 -7.53 -13.57
N TRP A 358 9.99 -6.26 -13.21
CA TRP A 358 9.10 -5.15 -13.60
C TRP A 358 9.28 -4.76 -15.06
N MET A 359 10.51 -4.69 -15.55
CA MET A 359 10.81 -4.18 -16.89
C MET A 359 10.03 -4.88 -18.02
N PRO A 360 9.90 -6.22 -18.10
CA PRO A 360 9.12 -6.87 -19.15
C PRO A 360 7.63 -6.52 -19.11
N ARG A 361 7.09 -6.18 -17.94
CA ARG A 361 5.67 -5.88 -17.73
C ARG A 361 5.32 -4.41 -18.02
N LEU A 362 6.31 -3.52 -17.91
CA LEU A 362 6.20 -2.08 -18.17
C LEU A 362 6.44 -1.69 -19.64
N LYS A 363 6.92 -2.63 -20.48
CA LYS A 363 6.96 -2.46 -21.94
C LYS A 363 5.55 -2.43 -22.50
#